data_AF-A0A4D4JDW5-F1
#
_entry.id   AF-A0A4D4JDW5-F1
#
_cell.length_a   1.000
_cell.length_b   1.000
_cell.length_c   1.000
_cell.angle_alpha   90.00
_cell.angle_beta   90.00
_cell.angle_gamma   90.00
#
_symmetry.space_group_name_H-M   'P 1'
#
loop_
_entity.id
_entity.type
_entity.pdbx_description
1 polymer ?
#
loop_
_entity_poly.entity_id
_entity_poly.type
_entity_poly.pdbx_seq_one_letter_code
_entity_poly.pdbx_strand_id
1 'polypeptide(L)'
;MTPPSHTRTWTDANAQRDFFLRHGGQQIPLSEARPGDIVYFEQQGTGGPTPADPGTVHHAALVTSVTPDGDIHYTQHTDSRLNVSLNGRLPHNEFEEGQQKVVVVRVNPNWYGH
;
A
#
# COMPACT_ATOMS: atom_id res chain seq x y z
N MET A 1 -27.12 -11.72 -6.24
CA MET A 1 -26.28 -10.51 -6.27
C MET A 1 -25.25 -10.65 -5.17
N THR A 2 -24.00 -10.95 -5.52
CA THR A 2 -22.88 -10.90 -4.58
C THR A 2 -22.62 -9.42 -4.28
N PRO A 3 -22.54 -9.00 -3.00
CA PRO A 3 -22.15 -7.62 -2.71
C PRO A 3 -20.77 -7.37 -3.33
N PRO A 4 -20.48 -6.16 -3.84
CA PRO A 4 -19.11 -5.84 -4.24
C PRO A 4 -18.21 -6.14 -3.05
N SER A 5 -17.23 -7.02 -3.22
CA SER A 5 -16.30 -7.47 -2.17
C SER A 5 -15.37 -6.34 -1.70
N HIS A 6 -15.62 -5.12 -2.16
CA HIS A 6 -14.76 -3.95 -2.06
C HIS A 6 -15.68 -2.79 -1.66
N THR A 7 -15.67 -2.44 -0.37
CA THR A 7 -16.45 -1.31 0.13
C THR A 7 -15.76 0.01 -0.26
N ARG A 8 -16.55 1.09 -0.27
CA ARG A 8 -16.15 2.48 -0.58
C ARG A 8 -14.84 2.95 0.07
N THR A 9 -14.40 2.30 1.14
CA THR A 9 -13.14 2.50 1.86
C THR A 9 -11.89 2.34 0.97
N TRP A 10 -11.96 1.59 -0.13
CA TRP A 10 -10.83 1.39 -1.06
C TRP A 10 -10.55 2.62 -1.92
N THR A 11 -11.59 3.41 -2.21
CA THR A 11 -11.55 4.57 -3.12
C THR A 11 -10.67 5.72 -2.61
N ASP A 12 -10.42 5.80 -1.30
CA ASP A 12 -9.70 6.92 -0.69
C ASP A 12 -8.23 6.62 -0.40
N ALA A 13 -7.70 5.44 -0.76
CA ALA A 13 -6.27 5.16 -0.60
C ALA A 13 -5.41 6.09 -1.47
N ASN A 14 -5.87 6.42 -2.69
CA ASN A 14 -5.27 7.47 -3.52
C ASN A 14 -5.28 8.82 -2.78
N ALA A 15 -6.45 9.22 -2.29
CA ALA A 15 -6.63 10.52 -1.63
C ALA A 15 -5.73 10.65 -0.39
N GLN A 16 -5.60 9.58 0.39
CA GLN A 16 -4.74 9.53 1.56
C GLN A 16 -3.26 9.66 1.19
N ARG A 17 -2.79 8.85 0.21
CA ARG A 17 -1.41 8.93 -0.26
C ARG A 17 -1.07 10.33 -0.72
N ASP A 18 -1.92 10.88 -1.59
CA ASP A 18 -1.70 12.20 -2.18
C ASP A 18 -1.78 13.30 -1.12
N PHE A 19 -2.63 13.17 -0.11
CA PHE A 19 -2.63 14.05 1.05
C PHE A 19 -1.28 14.02 1.76
N PHE A 20 -0.76 12.84 2.15
CA PHE A 20 0.53 12.78 2.84
C PHE A 20 1.67 13.34 2.00
N LEU A 21 1.72 13.04 0.70
CA LEU A 21 2.76 13.56 -0.20
C LEU A 21 2.68 15.08 -0.38
N ARG A 22 1.48 15.66 -0.40
CA ARG A 22 1.30 17.13 -0.45
C ARG A 22 1.66 17.82 0.86
N HIS A 23 1.68 17.10 1.97
CA HIS A 23 1.79 17.66 3.30
C HIS A 23 3.06 17.21 4.04
N GLY A 24 4.20 17.18 3.33
CA GLY A 24 5.53 16.95 3.90
C GLY A 24 5.98 15.50 3.90
N GLY A 25 5.07 14.56 3.64
CA GLY A 25 5.43 13.17 3.37
C GLY A 25 6.25 13.01 2.10
N GLN A 26 6.99 11.90 2.03
CA GLN A 26 7.92 11.61 0.93
C GLN A 26 7.75 10.16 0.49
N GLN A 27 7.88 9.92 -0.82
CA GLN A 27 8.08 8.56 -1.32
C GLN A 27 9.48 8.10 -0.97
N ILE A 28 9.58 6.92 -0.37
CA ILE A 28 10.84 6.33 0.10
C ILE A 28 11.14 5.08 -0.74
N PRO A 29 12.41 4.86 -1.14
CA PRO A 29 12.80 3.58 -1.74
C PRO A 29 12.48 2.41 -0.80
N LEU A 30 12.08 1.26 -1.34
CA LEU A 30 11.80 0.06 -0.51
C LEU A 30 12.98 -0.30 0.40
N SER A 31 14.22 -0.15 -0.09
CA SER A 31 15.45 -0.37 0.68
C SER A 31 15.63 0.55 1.88
N GLU A 32 14.87 1.64 1.97
CA GLU A 32 14.91 2.63 3.06
C GLU A 32 13.62 2.64 3.89
N ALA A 33 12.69 1.72 3.61
CA ALA A 33 11.46 1.55 4.38
C ALA A 33 11.79 1.24 5.84
N ARG A 34 10.93 1.71 6.74
CA ARG A 34 11.08 1.55 8.19
C ARG A 34 9.71 1.32 8.83
N PRO A 35 9.66 0.73 10.04
CA PRO A 35 8.44 0.68 10.83
C PRO A 35 7.77 2.05 10.93
N GLY A 36 6.47 2.11 10.68
CA GLY A 36 5.69 3.35 10.66
C GLY A 36 5.50 3.98 9.28
N ASP A 37 6.26 3.57 8.26
CA ASP A 37 5.98 3.97 6.88
C ASP A 37 4.68 3.31 6.37
N ILE A 38 4.04 3.92 5.38
CA ILE A 38 2.81 3.43 4.77
C ILE A 38 3.13 2.84 3.41
N VAL A 39 2.66 1.62 3.17
CA VAL A 39 2.73 0.92 1.89
C VAL A 39 1.42 1.07 1.16
N TYR A 40 1.49 1.54 -0.08
CA TYR A 40 0.39 1.63 -1.02
C TYR A 40 0.60 0.64 -2.16
N PHE A 41 -0.46 -0.06 -2.54
CA PHE A 41 -0.47 -0.97 -3.68
C PHE A 41 -1.20 -0.29 -4.82
N GLU A 42 -0.44 0.08 -5.84
CA GLU A 42 -0.90 0.79 -7.03
C GLU A 42 -1.01 -0.19 -8.20
N GLN A 43 -2.14 -0.17 -8.90
CA GLN A 43 -2.37 -0.98 -10.08
C GLN A 43 -1.42 -0.55 -11.23
N GLN A 44 -0.67 -1.47 -11.83
CA GLN A 44 0.19 -1.17 -12.99
C GLN A 44 -0.45 -1.50 -14.34
N GLY A 45 -1.44 -2.38 -14.39
CA GLY A 45 -2.06 -2.82 -15.65
C GLY A 45 -3.55 -3.14 -15.50
N THR A 46 -4.22 -3.43 -16.61
CA THR A 46 -5.66 -3.73 -16.66
C THR A 46 -6.01 -5.15 -16.21
N GLY A 47 -5.07 -5.90 -15.61
CA GLY A 47 -5.24 -7.30 -15.20
C GLY A 47 -5.59 -7.45 -13.72
N GLY A 48 -6.44 -8.43 -13.40
CA GLY A 48 -6.91 -8.74 -12.04
C GLY A 48 -8.42 -9.05 -12.05
N PRO A 49 -8.95 -9.78 -11.05
CA PRO A 49 -10.38 -10.07 -10.92
C PRO A 49 -11.21 -8.81 -10.65
N THR A 50 -10.55 -7.73 -10.23
CA THR A 50 -11.14 -6.40 -10.08
C THR A 50 -10.39 -5.43 -11.00
N PRO A 51 -10.96 -5.06 -12.15
CA PRO A 51 -10.33 -4.09 -13.04
C PRO A 51 -10.25 -2.74 -12.33
N ALA A 52 -9.04 -2.29 -12.03
CA ALA A 52 -8.74 -0.92 -11.65
C ALA A 52 -7.93 -0.26 -12.76
N ASP A 53 -8.12 1.05 -12.95
CA ASP A 53 -7.31 1.81 -13.90
C ASP A 53 -5.85 1.85 -13.42
N PRO A 54 -4.86 1.72 -14.33
CA PRO A 54 -3.45 1.90 -13.97
C PRO A 54 -3.22 3.22 -13.22
N GLY A 55 -2.43 3.16 -12.15
CA GLY A 55 -2.19 4.28 -11.23
C GLY A 55 -3.19 4.38 -10.08
N THR A 56 -4.24 3.55 -10.06
CA THR A 56 -5.18 3.47 -8.93
C THR A 56 -4.55 2.70 -7.78
N VAL A 57 -4.56 3.28 -6.59
CA VAL A 57 -4.20 2.64 -5.33
C VAL A 57 -5.45 1.99 -4.74
N HIS A 58 -5.42 0.67 -4.59
CA HIS A 58 -6.55 -0.11 -4.05
C HIS A 58 -6.30 -0.62 -2.63
N HIS A 59 -5.06 -0.63 -2.16
CA HIS A 59 -4.73 -0.97 -0.78
C HIS A 59 -3.70 -0.03 -0.15
N ALA A 60 -3.88 0.17 1.15
CA ALA A 60 -2.94 0.85 2.04
C ALA A 60 -2.67 -0.05 3.26
N ALA A 61 -1.42 -0.08 3.69
CA ALA A 61 -0.94 -0.89 4.79
C ALA A 61 0.17 -0.16 5.57
N LEU A 62 0.39 -0.55 6.82
CA LEU A 62 1.45 0.00 7.66
C LEU A 62 2.64 -0.95 7.70
N VAL A 63 3.86 -0.47 7.47
CA VAL A 63 5.09 -1.22 7.74
C VAL A 63 5.19 -1.43 9.25
N THR A 64 5.26 -2.69 9.67
CA THR A 64 5.36 -3.04 11.09
C THR A 64 6.77 -3.44 11.49
N SER A 65 7.54 -4.07 10.59
CA SER A 65 8.94 -4.38 10.82
C SER A 65 9.73 -4.47 9.52
N VAL A 66 11.04 -4.31 9.62
CA VAL A 66 12.00 -4.63 8.55
C VAL A 66 13.03 -5.59 9.15
N THR A 67 13.17 -6.77 8.57
CA THR A 67 14.09 -7.81 9.04
C THR A 67 15.54 -7.47 8.66
N PRO A 68 16.55 -8.10 9.28
CA PRO A 68 17.96 -7.82 8.97
C PRO A 68 18.37 -8.08 7.52
N ASP A 69 17.68 -8.99 6.83
CA ASP A 69 17.85 -9.30 5.41
C ASP A 69 17.04 -8.37 4.49
N GLY A 70 16.32 -7.40 5.05
CA GLY A 70 15.61 -6.35 4.32
C GLY A 70 14.18 -6.70 3.91
N ASP A 71 13.60 -7.80 4.41
CA ASP A 71 12.19 -8.10 4.19
C ASP A 71 11.31 -7.13 4.98
N ILE A 72 10.26 -6.64 4.32
CA ILE A 72 9.33 -5.66 4.87
C ILE A 72 8.09 -6.42 5.30
N HIS A 73 7.79 -6.38 6.60
CA HIS A 73 6.51 -6.87 7.08
C HIS A 73 5.53 -5.72 7.20
N TYR A 74 4.29 -5.97 6.79
CA TYR A 74 3.24 -4.97 6.86
C TYR A 74 1.94 -5.54 7.43
N THR A 75 1.10 -4.65 7.94
CA THR A 75 -0.27 -4.96 8.36
C THR A 75 -1.26 -4.13 7.54
N GLN A 76 -2.25 -4.79 6.94
CA GLN A 76 -3.34 -4.13 6.21
C GLN A 76 -4.68 -4.28 6.94
N HIS A 77 -5.64 -3.46 6.53
CA HIS A 77 -6.94 -3.32 7.20
C HIS A 77 -8.00 -4.36 6.77
N THR A 78 -7.79 -5.08 5.66
CA THR A 78 -8.66 -6.16 5.17
C THR A 78 -8.01 -7.53 5.35
N ASP A 79 -8.81 -8.52 5.78
CA ASP A 79 -8.52 -9.95 6.05
C ASP A 79 -7.10 -10.32 6.53
N SER A 80 -7.01 -10.77 7.80
CA SER A 80 -5.93 -11.48 8.53
C SER A 80 -4.43 -11.23 8.21
N ARG A 81 -4.09 -10.23 7.40
CA ARG A 81 -2.71 -9.91 7.00
C ARG A 81 -2.06 -9.02 8.07
N LEU A 82 -1.75 -9.64 9.20
CA LEU A 82 -0.98 -9.08 10.30
C LEU A 82 0.50 -9.48 10.14
N ASN A 83 1.39 -8.49 9.99
CA ASN A 83 2.84 -8.69 9.87
C ASN A 83 3.24 -9.65 8.73
N VAL A 84 2.56 -9.56 7.59
CA VAL A 84 2.88 -10.41 6.44
C VAL A 84 4.09 -9.89 5.68
N SER A 85 4.92 -10.80 5.18
CA SER A 85 6.09 -10.49 4.35
C SER A 85 5.69 -9.89 3.00
N LEU A 86 6.31 -8.78 2.63
CA LEU A 86 6.16 -8.17 1.31
C LEU A 86 6.82 -9.03 0.23
N ASN A 87 8.02 -9.56 0.50
CA ASN A 87 8.71 -10.45 -0.45
C ASN A 87 7.93 -11.75 -0.67
N GLY A 88 7.26 -12.27 0.37
CA GLY A 88 6.36 -13.42 0.26
C GLY A 88 5.06 -13.12 -0.51
N ARG A 89 4.61 -11.86 -0.51
CA ARG A 89 3.39 -11.44 -1.22
C ARG A 89 3.59 -11.24 -2.71
N LEU A 90 4.67 -10.58 -3.13
CA LEU A 90 4.84 -10.13 -4.52
C LEU A 90 4.63 -11.25 -5.56
N PRO A 91 5.12 -12.49 -5.35
CA PRO A 91 4.88 -13.59 -6.30
C PRO A 91 3.44 -14.12 -6.28
N HIS A 92 2.70 -13.95 -5.17
CA HIS A 92 1.36 -14.53 -4.98
C HIS A 92 0.26 -13.58 -5.46
N ASN A 93 0.39 -12.29 -5.20
CA ASN A 93 -0.62 -11.30 -5.53
C ASN A 93 -0.64 -10.89 -7.02
N GLU A 94 0.44 -11.13 -7.78
CA GLU A 94 0.41 -10.96 -9.25
C GLU A 94 -0.61 -11.91 -9.89
N PHE A 95 -0.80 -13.10 -9.32
CA PHE A 95 -1.81 -14.07 -9.75
C PHE A 95 -3.23 -13.72 -9.26
N GLU A 96 -3.38 -13.19 -8.04
CA GLU A 96 -4.71 -12.90 -7.46
C GLU A 96 -5.27 -11.54 -7.83
N GLU A 97 -4.43 -10.52 -8.05
CA GLU A 97 -4.85 -9.13 -8.23
C GLU A 97 -4.19 -8.40 -9.41
N GLY A 98 -3.35 -9.11 -10.17
CA GLY A 98 -2.61 -8.55 -11.31
C GLY A 98 -1.37 -7.77 -10.91
N GLN A 99 -0.77 -7.08 -11.87
CA GLN A 99 0.51 -6.37 -11.66
C GLN A 99 0.34 -5.16 -10.74
N GLN A 100 1.12 -5.14 -9.66
CA GLN A 100 1.08 -4.10 -8.64
C GLN A 100 2.45 -3.41 -8.52
N LYS A 101 2.43 -2.09 -8.43
CA LYS A 101 3.56 -1.28 -7.99
C LYS A 101 3.40 -0.98 -6.50
N VAL A 102 4.44 -1.30 -5.74
CA VAL A 102 4.51 -0.94 -4.33
C VAL A 102 5.07 0.47 -4.19
N VAL A 103 4.35 1.33 -3.49
CA VAL A 103 4.77 2.70 -3.19
C VAL A 103 4.86 2.85 -1.67
N VAL A 104 6.04 3.20 -1.15
CA VAL A 104 6.24 3.46 0.27
C VAL A 104 6.24 4.96 0.52
N VAL A 105 5.46 5.41 1.50
CA VAL A 105 5.40 6.81 1.93
C VAL A 105 5.77 6.92 3.40
N ARG A 106 6.78 7.75 3.68
CA ARG A 106 7.05 8.22 5.04
C ARG A 106 6.30 9.51 5.28
N VAL A 107 5.41 9.49 6.28
CA VAL A 107 4.64 10.67 6.65
C VAL A 107 5.51 11.58 7.52
N ASN A 108 5.63 12.85 7.15
CA ASN A 108 6.30 13.87 7.95
C ASN A 108 5.39 15.10 8.01
N PRO A 109 4.48 15.16 9.01
CA PRO A 109 3.42 16.15 9.04
C PRO A 109 3.92 17.60 9.11
N ASN A 110 3.55 18.41 8.14
CA ASN A 110 3.76 19.87 8.16
C ASN A 110 2.49 20.68 8.41
N TRP A 111 1.38 20.01 8.73
CA TRP A 111 0.04 20.62 8.91
C TRP A 111 -0.33 20.89 10.37
N TYR A 112 0.51 20.49 11.32
CA TYR A 112 0.40 20.91 12.71
C TYR A 112 1.18 22.22 12.84
N GLY A 113 0.50 23.34 12.61
CA GLY A 113 1.11 24.67 12.63
C GLY A 113 1.83 24.97 13.96
N HIS A 114 2.97 25.66 13.84
CA HIS A 114 3.37 26.71 14.77
C HIS A 114 2.71 28.02 14.35
#